data_AF-A0A167B206-F1
#
_entry.id   AF-A0A167B206-F1
#
_cell.length_a   1.000
_cell.length_b   1.000
_cell.length_c   1.000
_cell.angle_alpha   90.00
_cell.angle_beta   90.00
_cell.angle_gamma   90.00
#
_symmetry.space_group_name_H-M   'P 1'
#
loop_
_entity.id
_entity.type
_entity.pdbx_description
1 polymer ?
#
loop_
_entity_poly.entity_id
_entity_poly.type
_entity_poly.pdbx_seq_one_letter_code
_entity_poly.pdbx_strand_id
1 'polypeptide(L)'
;MATKKLLAKLGKFLDADRASQRKEIQSIRKVLKKLKHKERDLREKLPKTPEGEERDDIAAKLEVIYAQRRKGVDRVKELRGVHKPGEGKDTAQDQTKDS
;
A
#
# COMPACT_ATOMS: atom_id res chain seq x y z
N MET A 1 -15.55 -34.10 -24.10
CA MET A 1 -16.18 -33.59 -22.85
C MET A 1 -15.19 -33.15 -21.78
N ALA A 2 -14.02 -33.81 -21.63
CA ALA A 2 -13.02 -33.44 -20.61
C ALA A 2 -12.50 -31.99 -20.74
N THR A 3 -12.22 -31.53 -21.96
CA THR A 3 -11.74 -30.16 -22.23
C THR A 3 -12.71 -29.08 -21.78
N LYS A 4 -14.03 -29.26 -22.00
CA LYS A 4 -15.06 -28.32 -21.53
C LYS A 4 -15.09 -28.23 -20.00
N LYS A 5 -14.93 -29.36 -19.30
CA LYS A 5 -14.86 -29.39 -17.83
C LYS A 5 -13.59 -28.71 -17.30
N LEU A 6 -12.46 -28.88 -17.98
CA LEU A 6 -11.20 -28.24 -17.63
C LEU A 6 -11.27 -26.72 -17.80
N LEU A 7 -11.79 -26.23 -18.94
CA LEU A 7 -12.01 -24.80 -19.19
C LEU A 7 -12.95 -24.17 -18.15
N ALA A 8 -14.02 -24.89 -17.76
CA ALA A 8 -14.92 -24.42 -16.70
C ALA A 8 -14.23 -24.30 -15.33
N LYS A 9 -13.32 -25.23 -14.99
CA LYS A 9 -12.52 -25.15 -13.75
C LYS A 9 -11.55 -23.97 -13.80
N LEU A 10 -10.88 -23.75 -14.94
CA LEU A 10 -9.99 -22.61 -15.13
C LEU A 10 -10.74 -21.27 -15.00
N GLY A 11 -11.92 -21.15 -15.62
CA GLY A 11 -12.77 -19.96 -15.48
C GLY A 11 -13.11 -19.67 -14.02
N LYS A 12 -13.58 -20.70 -13.28
CA LYS A 12 -13.87 -20.56 -11.85
C LYS A 12 -12.66 -20.14 -11.02
N PHE A 13 -11.48 -20.68 -11.33
CA PHE A 13 -10.23 -20.32 -10.65
C PHE A 13 -9.87 -18.85 -10.89
N LEU A 14 -9.88 -18.41 -12.15
CA LEU A 14 -9.60 -17.01 -12.52
C LEU A 14 -10.63 -16.02 -11.94
N ASP A 15 -11.89 -16.43 -11.83
CA ASP A 15 -12.94 -15.60 -11.22
C ASP A 15 -12.78 -15.48 -9.70
N ALA A 16 -12.36 -16.57 -9.04
CA ALA A 16 -12.06 -16.57 -7.61
C ALA A 16 -10.91 -15.62 -7.28
N ASP A 17 -9.84 -15.63 -8.08
CA ASP A 17 -8.71 -14.71 -7.94
C ASP A 17 -9.16 -13.26 -8.08
N ARG A 18 -9.95 -12.93 -9.11
CA ARG A 18 -10.49 -11.57 -9.29
C ARG A 18 -11.41 -11.15 -8.13
N ALA A 19 -12.22 -12.07 -7.61
CA ALA A 19 -13.08 -11.78 -6.46
C ALA A 19 -12.26 -11.48 -5.19
N SER A 20 -11.17 -12.22 -4.97
CA SER A 20 -10.22 -11.97 -3.89
C SER A 20 -9.56 -10.60 -4.03
N GLN A 21 -9.00 -10.28 -5.20
CA GLN A 21 -8.39 -8.98 -5.50
C GLN A 21 -9.37 -7.81 -5.27
N ARG A 22 -10.64 -7.95 -5.68
CA ARG A 22 -11.67 -6.92 -5.44
C ARG A 22 -11.90 -6.69 -3.94
N LYS A 23 -11.98 -7.76 -3.14
CA LYS A 23 -12.15 -7.67 -1.68
C LYS A 23 -10.95 -6.97 -1.04
N GLU A 24 -9.74 -7.30 -1.47
CA GLU A 24 -8.50 -6.66 -0.98
C GLU A 24 -8.45 -5.16 -1.35
N ILE A 25 -8.78 -4.79 -2.59
CA ILE A 25 -8.87 -3.38 -3.00
C ILE A 25 -9.88 -2.63 -2.12
N GLN A 26 -11.04 -3.24 -1.83
CA GLN A 26 -12.06 -2.61 -0.98
C GLN A 26 -11.57 -2.42 0.46
N SER A 27 -10.87 -3.41 1.05
CA SER A 27 -10.35 -3.29 2.41
C SER A 27 -9.27 -2.21 2.49
N ILE A 28 -8.33 -2.17 1.53
CA ILE A 28 -7.28 -1.14 1.48
C ILE A 28 -7.90 0.26 1.34
N ARG A 29 -8.91 0.44 0.49
CA ARG A 29 -9.63 1.72 0.34
C ARG A 29 -10.27 2.20 1.64
N LYS A 30 -10.84 1.29 2.44
CA LYS A 30 -11.39 1.63 3.76
C LYS A 30 -10.30 2.16 4.69
N VAL A 31 -9.15 1.50 4.71
CA VAL A 31 -7.98 1.92 5.52
C VAL A 31 -7.44 3.27 5.02
N LEU A 32 -7.23 3.43 3.72
CA LEU A 32 -6.79 4.69 3.11
C LEU A 32 -7.73 5.85 3.43
N LYS A 33 -9.05 5.62 3.43
CA LYS A 33 -10.02 6.63 3.85
C LYS A 33 -9.79 7.02 5.31
N LYS A 34 -9.64 6.07 6.23
CA LYS A 34 -9.35 6.38 7.65
C LYS A 34 -8.04 7.14 7.83
N LEU A 35 -6.98 6.70 7.16
CA LEU A 35 -5.68 7.39 7.18
C LEU A 35 -5.78 8.82 6.64
N LYS A 36 -6.63 9.08 5.63
CA LYS A 36 -6.88 10.43 5.12
C LYS A 36 -7.52 11.36 6.13
N HIS A 37 -8.47 10.87 6.91
CA HIS A 37 -9.10 11.68 7.96
C HIS A 37 -8.06 11.98 9.04
N LYS A 38 -7.36 10.95 9.54
CA LYS A 38 -6.33 11.11 10.56
C LYS A 38 -5.19 12.06 10.14
N GLU A 39 -4.74 11.96 8.89
CA GLU A 39 -3.73 12.88 8.35
C GLU A 39 -4.22 14.33 8.36
N ARG A 40 -5.45 14.58 7.89
CA ARG A 40 -6.04 15.92 7.89
C ARG A 40 -6.14 16.46 9.32
N ASP A 41 -6.68 15.67 10.24
CA ASP A 41 -6.89 16.11 11.62
C ASP A 41 -5.55 16.42 12.32
N LEU A 42 -4.49 15.64 12.06
CA LEU A 42 -3.13 15.92 12.57
C LEU A 42 -2.49 17.15 11.90
N ARG A 43 -2.70 17.37 10.59
CA ARG A 43 -2.22 18.58 9.89
C ARG A 43 -2.91 19.84 10.40
N GLU A 44 -4.19 19.76 10.78
CA GLU A 44 -4.92 20.87 11.40
C GLU A 44 -4.50 21.12 12.85
N LYS A 45 -4.05 20.07 13.56
CA LYS A 45 -3.58 20.16 14.95
C LYS A 45 -2.16 20.74 15.04
N LEU A 46 -1.24 20.29 14.18
CA LEU A 46 0.18 20.64 14.22
C LEU A 46 0.48 22.15 14.37
N PRO A 47 -0.13 23.08 13.60
CA PRO A 47 0.17 24.51 13.74
C PRO A 47 -0.39 25.15 15.01
N LYS A 48 -1.30 24.47 15.71
CA LYS A 48 -1.90 24.92 16.99
C LYS A 48 -1.13 24.38 18.20
N THR A 49 -0.25 23.40 18.00
CA THR A 49 0.54 22.78 19.05
C THR A 49 1.85 23.58 19.23
N PRO A 50 2.13 24.10 20.44
CA PRO A 50 3.40 24.74 20.75
C PRO A 50 4.60 23.82 20.48
N GLU A 51 5.78 24.40 20.32
CA GLU A 51 7.01 23.60 20.18
C GLU A 51 7.25 22.75 21.42
N GLY A 52 7.72 21.52 21.19
CA GLY A 52 7.93 20.52 22.23
C GLY A 52 7.55 19.12 21.77
N GLU A 53 7.67 18.19 22.70
CA GLU A 53 7.50 16.75 22.46
C GLU A 53 6.19 16.41 21.74
N GLU A 54 5.07 17.05 22.12
CA GLU A 54 3.77 16.79 21.47
C GLU A 54 3.79 17.16 19.97
N ARG A 55 4.46 18.24 19.60
CA ARG A 55 4.55 18.69 18.20
C ARG A 55 5.41 17.73 17.38
N ASP A 56 6.52 17.26 17.94
CA ASP A 56 7.41 16.28 17.32
C ASP A 56 6.68 14.94 17.12
N ASP A 57 5.89 14.55 18.12
CA ASP A 57 5.02 13.37 18.08
C ASP A 57 3.99 13.43 16.95
N ILE A 58 3.36 14.59 16.76
CA ILE A 58 2.39 14.81 15.67
C ILE A 58 3.11 14.74 14.32
N ALA A 59 4.29 15.35 14.19
CA ALA A 59 5.08 15.32 12.97
C ALA A 59 5.51 13.87 12.61
N ALA A 60 6.02 13.11 13.58
CA ALA A 60 6.39 11.71 13.38
C ALA A 60 5.18 10.85 12.96
N LYS A 61 4.02 11.05 13.59
CA LYS A 61 2.77 10.37 13.21
C LYS A 61 2.34 10.72 11.78
N LEU A 62 2.52 11.97 11.35
CA LEU A 62 2.22 12.40 9.98
C LEU A 62 3.12 11.69 8.96
N GLU A 63 4.42 11.58 9.22
CA GLU A 63 5.37 10.87 8.34
C GLU A 63 4.98 9.40 8.17
N VAL A 64 4.68 8.71 9.27
CA VAL A 64 4.22 7.31 9.23
C VAL A 64 2.93 7.19 8.42
N ILE A 65 1.94 8.05 8.67
CA ILE A 65 0.67 8.02 7.93
C ILE A 65 0.90 8.26 6.44
N TYR A 66 1.73 9.23 6.07
CA TYR A 66 2.05 9.51 4.68
C TYR A 66 2.70 8.30 4.00
N ALA A 67 3.69 7.69 4.62
CA ALA A 67 4.36 6.48 4.11
C ALA A 67 3.37 5.32 3.92
N GLN A 68 2.49 5.06 4.90
CA GLN A 68 1.49 3.99 4.82
C GLN A 68 0.44 4.26 3.74
N ARG A 69 0.05 5.53 3.56
CA ARG A 69 -0.88 5.90 2.49
C ARG A 69 -0.30 5.67 1.11
N ARG A 70 0.98 6.02 0.88
CA ARG A 70 1.66 5.71 -0.39
C ARG A 70 1.67 4.21 -0.66
N LYS A 71 2.13 3.42 0.32
CA LYS A 71 2.14 1.95 0.24
C LYS A 71 0.76 1.37 -0.11
N GLY A 72 -0.31 1.83 0.55
CA GLY A 72 -1.66 1.37 0.25
C GLY A 72 -2.16 1.77 -1.14
N VAL A 73 -1.81 2.96 -1.63
CA VAL A 73 -2.14 3.40 -3.00
C VAL A 73 -1.42 2.52 -4.03
N ASP A 74 -0.15 2.22 -3.81
CA ASP A 74 0.65 1.41 -4.73
C ASP A 74 0.14 -0.03 -4.76
N ARG A 75 -0.21 -0.61 -3.60
CA ARG A 75 -0.87 -1.92 -3.54
C ARG A 75 -2.17 -1.98 -4.33
N VAL A 76 -2.98 -0.91 -4.31
CA VAL A 76 -4.21 -0.83 -5.12
C VAL A 76 -3.90 -0.78 -6.62
N LYS A 77 -2.80 -0.14 -7.05
CA LYS A 77 -2.39 -0.12 -8.46
C LYS A 77 -1.92 -1.49 -8.92
N GLU A 78 -1.11 -2.17 -8.10
CA GLU A 78 -0.66 -3.54 -8.34
C GLU A 78 -1.86 -4.49 -8.55
N LEU A 79 -2.83 -4.47 -7.63
CA LEU A 79 -4.03 -5.32 -7.70
C LEU A 79 -4.92 -5.01 -8.91
N ARG A 80 -4.79 -3.82 -9.52
CA ARG A 80 -5.51 -3.44 -10.73
C ARG A 80 -4.76 -3.78 -12.01
N GLY A 81 -3.54 -4.30 -11.92
CA GLY A 81 -2.67 -4.51 -13.08
C GLY A 81 -2.22 -3.20 -13.73
N VAL A 82 -2.31 -2.07 -13.02
CA VAL A 82 -1.76 -0.78 -13.51
C VAL A 82 -0.27 -0.78 -13.18
N HIS A 83 0.52 -1.45 -14.02
CA HIS A 83 1.98 -1.50 -13.88
C HIS A 83 2.59 -0.12 -14.09
N LYS A 84 3.49 0.31 -13.18
CA LYS A 84 4.62 1.19 -13.50
C LYS A 84 5.84 0.29 -13.61
N PRO A 85 6.60 0.31 -14.72
CA PRO A 85 7.90 -0.33 -14.77
C PRO A 85 8.90 0.52 -13.97
N GLY A 86 9.65 -0.11 -13.07
CA GLY A 86 10.84 0.47 -12.45
C GLY A 86 10.69 0.84 -10.98
N GLU A 87 11.17 -0.05 -10.12
CA GLU A 87 12.10 0.27 -9.02
C GLU A 87 12.68 -1.06 -8.51
N GLY A 88 13.58 -1.63 -9.31
CA GLY A 88 14.66 -2.45 -8.76
C GLY A 88 15.59 -1.50 -8.01
N LYS A 89 15.63 -1.61 -6.69
CA LYS A 89 16.80 -1.21 -5.92
C LYS A 89 17.42 -2.48 -5.38
N ASP A 90 18.32 -3.02 -6.20
CA ASP A 90 19.41 -3.86 -5.75
C ASP A 90 20.21 -3.05 -4.72
N THR A 91 19.91 -3.21 -3.44
CA THR A 91 20.91 -3.00 -2.39
C THR A 91 21.65 -4.31 -2.21
N ALA A 92 22.54 -4.62 -3.15
CA ALA A 92 23.72 -5.42 -2.86
C ALA A 92 24.80 -4.46 -2.36
N GLN A 93 24.69 -4.06 -1.09
CA GLN A 93 25.88 -3.78 -0.32
C GLN A 93 26.44 -5.16 0.06
N ASP A 94 27.45 -5.62 -0.67
CA ASP A 94 28.36 -6.62 -0.12
C ASP A 94 29.80 -6.21 -0.39
N GLN A 95 30.58 -6.47 0.62
CA GLN A 95 31.88 -5.95 0.94
C GLN A 95 32.93 -6.69 0.11
N THR A 96 33.97 -5.99 -0.32
CA THR A 96 35.33 -6.55 -0.33
C THR A 96 36.32 -5.43 -0.04
N LYS A 97 36.60 -5.27 1.26
CA LYS A 97 37.95 -4.97 1.72
C LYS A 97 38.77 -6.23 1.43
N ASP A 98 39.88 -6.09 0.71
CA ASP A 98 41.23 -6.57 1.10
C ASP A 98 42.12 -6.78 -0.13
N SER A 99 43.39 -6.40 0.08
CA SER A 99 44.60 -6.57 -0.76
C SER A 99 44.95 -5.41 -1.69
#